data_AF-A0AAP0ATN9-F1
#
_entry.id   AF-A0AAP0ATN9-F1
#
_cell.length_a   1.000
_cell.length_b   1.000
_cell.length_c   1.000
_cell.angle_alpha   90.00
_cell.angle_beta   90.00
_cell.angle_gamma   90.00
#
_symmetry.space_group_name_H-M   'P 1'
#
loop_
_entity.id
_entity.type
_entity.pdbx_description
1 polymer ?
#
loop_
_entity_poly.entity_id
_entity_poly.type
_entity_poly.pdbx_seq_one_letter_code
_entity_poly.pdbx_strand_id
1 'polypeptide(L)'
;MAKKKVVLKLSNVGDAKNRSKAMQCAVGLNGIESVSMDGDKITVVGEGIDSVQLTKLLRKKMGYADLMTVASVEEKKETKAEPPAPAKTAQQLTWPSYYGGPVVAQPPYYYDVREPSYDEDSCCIM
;
A
#
# COMPACT_ATOMS: atom_id res chain seq x y z
N MET A 1 -20.27 -18.59 -2.85
CA MET A 1 -19.79 -17.22 -2.58
C MET A 1 -18.39 -17.17 -3.16
N ALA A 2 -18.11 -16.17 -4.00
CA ALA A 2 -16.94 -16.22 -4.85
C ALA A 2 -15.64 -16.04 -4.05
N LYS A 3 -14.77 -17.04 -4.10
CA LYS A 3 -13.40 -16.92 -3.58
C LYS A 3 -12.59 -15.97 -4.47
N LYS A 4 -11.72 -15.17 -3.86
CA LYS A 4 -10.79 -14.29 -4.56
C LYS A 4 -9.36 -14.74 -4.30
N LYS A 5 -8.53 -14.69 -5.34
CA LYS A 5 -7.08 -14.90 -5.28
C LYS A 5 -6.40 -13.56 -5.59
N VAL A 6 -5.67 -13.04 -4.61
CA VAL A 6 -4.93 -11.78 -4.73
C VAL A 6 -3.43 -12.09 -4.69
N VAL A 7 -2.68 -11.57 -5.66
CA VAL A 7 -1.22 -11.66 -5.69
C VAL A 7 -0.65 -10.27 -5.52
N LEU A 8 0.25 -10.10 -4.55
CA LEU A 8 0.95 -8.86 -4.29
C LEU A 8 2.45 -9.08 -4.29
N LYS A 9 3.19 -8.07 -4.74
CA LYS A 9 4.64 -8.01 -4.64
C LYS A 9 5.03 -7.12 -3.47
N LEU A 10 5.92 -7.62 -2.62
CA LEU A 10 6.46 -6.93 -1.45
C LEU A 10 7.92 -6.60 -1.72
N SER A 11 8.38 -5.41 -1.33
CA SER A 11 9.79 -5.02 -1.55
C SER A 11 10.74 -5.47 -0.44
N ASN A 12 10.22 -5.73 0.77
CA ASN A 12 11.03 -5.89 1.97
C ASN A 12 10.91 -7.30 2.59
N VAL A 13 11.25 -8.34 1.82
CA VAL A 13 11.05 -9.77 2.18
C VAL A 13 12.37 -10.55 2.36
N GLY A 14 13.52 -9.89 2.26
CA GLY A 14 14.83 -10.55 2.38
C GLY A 14 15.00 -11.36 3.68
N ASP A 15 14.54 -10.82 4.80
CA ASP A 15 14.66 -11.45 6.12
C ASP A 15 13.53 -12.44 6.43
N ALA A 16 13.87 -13.56 7.07
CA ALA A 16 12.89 -14.53 7.58
C ALA A 16 11.88 -13.89 8.58
N LYS A 17 12.33 -12.90 9.36
CA LYS A 17 11.45 -12.16 10.29
C LYS A 17 10.39 -11.34 9.54
N ASN A 18 10.77 -10.71 8.44
CA ASN A 18 9.85 -9.89 7.65
C ASN A 18 8.85 -10.78 6.89
N ARG A 19 9.31 -11.94 6.40
CA ARG A 19 8.47 -13.00 5.84
C ARG A 19 7.38 -13.47 6.78
N SER A 20 7.73 -13.82 8.02
CA SER A 20 6.74 -14.23 9.02
C SER A 20 5.76 -13.11 9.36
N LYS A 21 6.23 -11.87 9.48
CA LYS A 21 5.35 -10.69 9.69
C LYS A 21 4.40 -10.46 8.52
N ALA A 22 4.86 -10.64 7.28
CA ALA A 22 4.03 -10.53 6.07
C ALA A 22 2.84 -11.48 6.15
N MET A 23 3.12 -12.75 6.42
CA MET A 23 2.12 -13.79 6.53
C MET A 23 1.17 -13.54 7.70
N GLN A 24 1.69 -13.15 8.87
CA GLN A 24 0.84 -12.81 10.02
C GLN A 24 -0.09 -11.63 9.73
N CYS A 25 0.40 -10.59 9.05
CA CYS A 25 -0.42 -9.44 8.68
C CYS A 25 -1.49 -9.80 7.65
N ALA A 26 -1.17 -10.70 6.71
CA ALA A 26 -2.16 -11.23 5.79
C ALA A 26 -3.21 -12.02 6.56
N VAL A 27 -2.84 -13.08 7.30
CA VAL A 27 -3.78 -13.97 8.03
C VAL A 27 -4.65 -13.24 9.06
N GLY A 28 -4.18 -12.11 9.61
CA GLY A 28 -4.97 -11.31 10.55
C GLY A 28 -6.22 -10.63 9.96
N LEU A 29 -6.42 -10.69 8.64
CA LEU A 29 -7.63 -10.21 7.98
C LEU A 29 -8.73 -11.27 7.95
N ASN A 30 -9.97 -10.84 8.20
CA ASN A 30 -11.14 -11.71 8.11
C ASN A 30 -11.37 -12.19 6.67
N GLY A 31 -11.78 -13.45 6.54
CA GLY A 31 -12.14 -14.04 5.25
C GLY A 31 -10.99 -14.68 4.49
N ILE A 32 -9.77 -14.72 5.05
CA ILE A 32 -8.63 -15.40 4.42
C ILE A 32 -8.64 -16.89 4.77
N GLU A 33 -8.51 -17.72 3.74
CA GLU A 33 -8.50 -19.18 3.84
C GLU A 33 -7.09 -19.73 3.69
N SER A 34 -6.28 -19.16 2.79
CA SER A 34 -4.87 -19.54 2.64
C SER A 34 -3.98 -18.37 2.23
N VAL A 35 -2.74 -18.44 2.69
CA VAL A 35 -1.67 -17.49 2.34
C VAL A 35 -0.45 -18.30 1.94
N SER A 36 0.08 -18.04 0.75
CA SER A 36 1.36 -18.56 0.28
C SER A 36 2.30 -17.40 -0.01
N MET A 37 3.60 -17.62 0.13
CA MET A 37 4.60 -16.61 -0.15
C MET A 37 5.75 -17.22 -0.93
N ASP A 38 5.92 -16.72 -2.15
CA ASP A 38 6.89 -17.16 -3.16
C ASP A 38 7.93 -16.06 -3.34
N GLY A 39 9.00 -16.12 -2.54
CA GLY A 39 10.02 -15.08 -2.48
C GLY A 39 9.42 -13.74 -2.07
N ASP A 40 9.38 -12.79 -3.00
CA ASP A 40 8.83 -11.45 -2.81
C ASP A 40 7.32 -11.35 -3.10
N LYS A 41 6.69 -12.43 -3.59
CA LYS A 41 5.27 -12.44 -3.95
C LYS A 41 4.46 -13.12 -2.86
N ILE A 42 3.38 -12.48 -2.43
CA ILE A 42 2.40 -13.06 -1.51
C ILE A 42 1.10 -13.32 -2.25
N THR A 43 0.63 -14.56 -2.17
CA THR A 43 -0.62 -15.03 -2.74
C THR A 43 -1.60 -15.26 -1.61
N VAL A 44 -2.73 -14.57 -1.62
CA VAL A 44 -3.79 -14.68 -0.62
C VAL A 44 -5.05 -15.19 -1.30
N VAL A 45 -5.66 -16.23 -0.73
CA VAL A 45 -6.94 -16.78 -1.19
C VAL A 45 -7.94 -16.75 -0.05
N GLY A 46 -9.16 -16.35 -0.36
CA GLY A 46 -10.25 -16.34 0.61
C GLY A 46 -11.51 -15.68 0.09
N GLU A 47 -12.49 -15.56 0.96
CA GLU A 47 -13.85 -15.12 0.68
C GLU A 47 -14.10 -13.75 1.31
N GLY A 48 -14.75 -12.83 0.59
CA GLY A 48 -14.98 -11.48 1.12
C GLY A 48 -13.71 -10.61 1.24
N ILE A 49 -12.59 -10.99 0.62
CA ILE A 49 -11.35 -10.21 0.68
C ILE A 49 -11.52 -8.87 -0.04
N ASP A 50 -11.17 -7.78 0.65
CA ASP A 50 -10.92 -6.46 0.09
C ASP A 50 -9.42 -6.29 -0.22
N SER A 51 -9.09 -6.27 -1.51
CA SER A 51 -7.73 -6.08 -2.00
C SER A 51 -7.13 -4.72 -1.62
N VAL A 52 -7.95 -3.68 -1.44
CA VAL A 52 -7.49 -2.34 -1.05
C VAL A 52 -7.15 -2.30 0.44
N GLN A 53 -7.97 -2.91 1.30
CA GLN A 53 -7.64 -3.03 2.72
C GLN A 53 -6.40 -3.89 2.93
N LEU A 54 -6.28 -4.99 2.19
CA LEU A 54 -5.12 -5.88 2.27
C LEU A 54 -3.83 -5.17 1.85
N THR A 55 -3.83 -4.49 0.70
CA THR A 55 -2.67 -3.68 0.25
C THR A 55 -2.32 -2.59 1.26
N LYS A 56 -3.31 -1.88 1.81
CA LYS A 56 -3.09 -0.83 2.83
C LYS A 56 -2.45 -1.37 4.10
N LEU A 57 -2.90 -2.52 4.60
CA LEU A 57 -2.33 -3.14 5.80
C LEU A 57 -0.89 -3.60 5.58
N LEU A 58 -0.62 -4.24 4.44
CA LEU A 58 0.74 -4.61 4.08
C LEU A 58 1.63 -3.37 3.94
N ARG A 59 1.13 -2.28 3.35
CA ARG A 59 1.89 -1.04 3.25
C ARG A 59 2.24 -0.43 4.61
N LYS A 60 1.29 -0.47 5.55
CA LYS A 60 1.51 0.03 6.92
C LYS A 60 2.52 -0.80 7.71
N LYS A 61 2.54 -2.12 7.52
CA LYS A 61 3.33 -3.05 8.34
C LYS A 61 4.69 -3.42 7.72
N MET A 62 4.78 -3.44 6.40
CA MET A 62 5.95 -3.90 5.66
C MET A 62 6.57 -2.84 4.75
N GLY A 63 5.92 -1.70 4.56
CA GLY A 63 6.41 -0.62 3.70
C GLY A 63 5.80 -0.66 2.31
N TYR A 64 6.57 -1.05 1.29
CA TYR A 64 6.08 -1.01 -0.09
C TYR A 64 5.44 -2.33 -0.51
N ALA A 65 4.22 -2.25 -1.03
CA ALA A 65 3.47 -3.37 -1.56
C ALA A 65 2.73 -2.97 -2.83
N ASP A 66 2.94 -3.73 -3.91
CA ASP A 66 2.27 -3.57 -5.19
C ASP A 66 1.26 -4.67 -5.41
N LEU A 67 0.04 -4.26 -5.77
CA LEU A 67 -0.99 -5.20 -6.19
C LEU A 67 -0.70 -5.61 -7.63
N MET A 68 -0.52 -6.90 -7.87
CA MET A 68 -0.31 -7.43 -9.22
C MET A 68 -1.61 -7.90 -9.84
N THR A 69 -2.29 -8.86 -9.20
CA THR A 69 -3.48 -9.49 -9.77
C THR A 69 -4.53 -9.74 -8.69
N VAL A 70 -5.80 -9.54 -9.06
CA VAL A 70 -6.97 -9.97 -8.28
C VAL A 70 -7.81 -10.81 -9.24
N ALA A 71 -7.91 -12.10 -8.96
CA ALA A 71 -8.75 -13.01 -9.72
C ALA A 71 -9.91 -13.50 -8.86
N SER A 72 -11.10 -13.61 -9.42
CA SER A 72 -12.18 -14.38 -8.81
C SER A 72 -12.06 -15.84 -9.23
N VAL A 73 -12.19 -16.76 -8.27
CA VAL A 73 -12.03 -18.20 -8.47
C VAL A 73 -13.30 -18.82 -9.07
N GLU A 74 -14.43 -18.12 -9.00
CA GLU A 74 -15.67 -18.54 -9.66
C GLU A 74 -15.82 -17.77 -10.99
N GLU A 75 -15.59 -18.50 -12.08
CA GLU A 75 -15.88 -18.20 -13.50
C GLU A 75 -14.82 -17.53 -14.41
N LYS A 76 -14.38 -18.38 -15.35
CA LYS A 76 -13.91 -18.16 -16.74
C LYS A 76 -12.41 -17.96 -17.02
N LYS A 77 -11.81 -19.11 -17.35
CA LYS A 77 -11.33 -19.49 -18.70
C LYS A 77 -10.33 -18.55 -19.39
N GLU A 78 -9.09 -19.02 -19.43
CA GLU A 78 -8.13 -18.94 -20.55
C GLU A 78 -8.08 -17.64 -21.38
N THR A 79 -7.00 -16.87 -21.26
CA THR A 79 -6.13 -16.66 -22.43
C THR A 79 -4.69 -16.38 -22.00
N LYS A 80 -3.85 -17.38 -22.26
CA LYS A 80 -2.40 -17.28 -22.42
C LYS A 80 -2.14 -16.59 -23.76
N ALA A 81 -1.49 -15.43 -23.79
CA ALA A 81 -0.84 -14.92 -25.01
C ALA A 81 0.20 -13.82 -24.69
N GLU A 82 1.46 -14.20 -24.82
CA GLU A 82 2.60 -13.35 -25.16
C GLU A 82 3.36 -14.13 -26.25
N PRO A 83 4.10 -13.56 -27.23
CA PRO A 83 4.05 -12.25 -27.93
C PRO A 83 3.81 -12.42 -29.47
N PRO A 84 3.64 -11.34 -30.26
CA PRO A 84 4.77 -10.93 -31.11
C PRO A 84 5.04 -9.41 -31.12
N ALA A 85 6.33 -9.08 -31.21
CA ALA A 85 6.93 -7.75 -31.40
C ALA A 85 6.57 -7.09 -32.76
N PRO A 86 7.13 -5.93 -33.15
CA PRO A 86 7.30 -4.63 -32.48
C PRO A 86 6.74 -3.48 -33.36
N ALA A 87 5.93 -2.55 -32.82
CA ALA A 87 5.48 -1.38 -33.57
C ALA A 87 5.78 -0.08 -32.83
N LYS A 88 6.83 0.57 -33.34
CA LYS A 88 7.25 1.97 -33.20
C LYS A 88 6.07 2.92 -33.01
N THR A 89 6.13 3.77 -31.99
CA THR A 89 6.25 5.24 -32.09
C THR A 89 6.17 5.80 -30.67
N ALA A 90 7.34 6.14 -30.13
CA ALA A 90 7.43 6.93 -28.90
C ALA A 90 6.89 8.33 -29.18
N GLN A 91 5.79 8.70 -28.55
CA GLN A 91 5.50 10.11 -28.28
C GLN A 91 5.96 10.38 -26.85
N GLN A 92 7.12 11.00 -26.72
CA GLN A 92 7.59 11.57 -25.46
C GLN A 92 6.59 12.64 -25.02
N LEU A 93 5.81 12.37 -23.97
CA LEU A 93 5.23 13.44 -23.16
C LEU A 93 6.37 14.05 -22.32
N THR A 94 7.03 15.06 -22.88
CA THR A 94 7.87 15.97 -22.10
C THR A 94 6.95 16.90 -21.33
N TRP A 95 7.01 16.80 -20.00
CA TRP A 95 6.29 17.69 -19.11
C TRP A 95 6.99 19.06 -19.15
N PRO A 96 6.26 20.19 -19.21
CA PRO A 96 6.89 21.49 -19.12
C PRO A 96 7.58 21.61 -17.77
N SER A 97 8.91 21.76 -17.81
CA SER A 97 9.75 22.08 -16.66
C SER A 97 9.27 23.41 -16.06
N TYR A 98 8.44 23.34 -15.02
CA TYR A 98 7.94 24.52 -14.29
C TYR A 98 8.93 24.92 -13.18
N TYR A 99 10.20 25.06 -13.55
CA TYR A 99 11.23 25.63 -12.67
C TYR A 99 11.79 26.87 -13.35
N GLY A 100 11.14 28.00 -13.09
CA GLY A 100 11.54 29.31 -13.61
C GLY A 100 10.50 30.40 -13.37
N GLY A 101 9.97 30.50 -12.14
CA GLY A 101 9.09 31.60 -11.71
C GLY A 101 9.66 32.26 -10.44
N PRO A 102 9.47 33.59 -10.26
CA PRO A 102 10.24 34.38 -9.30
C PRO A 102 9.99 33.97 -7.85
N VAL A 103 11.06 34.00 -7.07
CA VAL A 103 11.09 33.69 -5.63
C VAL A 103 10.18 34.67 -4.89
N VAL A 104 8.98 34.24 -4.54
CA VAL A 104 8.13 34.99 -3.62
C VAL A 104 8.68 34.77 -2.22
N ALA A 105 9.34 35.78 -1.66
CA ALA A 105 9.81 35.76 -0.27
C ALA A 105 8.58 35.61 0.65
N GLN A 106 8.41 34.43 1.25
CA GLN A 106 7.42 34.21 2.30
C GLN A 106 7.90 34.96 3.55
N PRO A 107 7.07 35.77 4.23
CA PRO A 107 7.45 36.36 5.51
C PRO A 107 7.65 35.25 6.56
N PRO A 108 8.62 35.38 7.48
CA PRO A 108 8.86 34.36 8.49
C PRO A 108 7.64 34.25 9.40
N TYR A 109 7.00 33.09 9.39
CA TYR A 109 5.96 32.71 10.33
C TYR A 109 6.61 32.62 11.71
N TYR A 110 6.52 33.70 12.49
CA TYR A 110 6.87 33.69 13.90
C TYR A 110 5.80 32.85 14.62
N TYR A 111 6.19 31.68 15.12
CA TYR A 111 5.32 30.96 16.06
C TYR A 111 5.37 31.73 17.38
N ASP A 112 4.27 32.41 17.72
CA ASP A 112 4.05 32.85 19.10
C ASP A 112 3.94 31.59 19.96
N VAL A 113 4.99 31.35 20.76
CA VAL A 113 4.97 30.40 21.85
C VAL A 113 4.03 30.99 22.90
N ARG A 114 2.74 30.70 22.77
CA ARG A 114 1.78 30.97 23.82
C ARG A 114 2.07 29.99 24.94
N GLU A 115 2.85 30.43 25.93
CA GLU A 115 3.04 29.72 27.19
C GLU A 115 1.67 29.32 27.74
N PRO A 116 1.37 28.01 27.91
CA PRO A 116 0.23 27.63 28.72
C PRO A 116 0.59 28.04 30.14
N SER A 117 0.00 29.15 30.59
CA SER A 117 -0.16 29.43 32.00
C SER A 117 -0.60 28.14 32.67
N TYR A 118 0.25 27.63 33.58
CA TYR A 118 -0.11 26.62 34.55
C TYR A 118 -1.37 27.11 35.27
N ASP A 119 -2.53 26.66 34.80
CA ASP A 119 -3.76 26.74 35.58
C ASP A 119 -3.56 25.71 36.68
N GLU A 120 -3.06 26.21 37.81
CA GLU A 120 -2.82 25.44 39.02
C GLU A 120 -4.08 24.67 39.40
N ASP A 121 -3.84 23.40 39.69
CA ASP A 121 -4.65 22.51 40.49
C ASP A 121 -5.62 23.21 41.46
N SER A 122 -6.92 23.08 41.19
CA SER A 122 -7.90 23.01 42.27
C SER A 122 -9.06 22.11 41.88
N CYS A 123 -8.73 20.82 41.77
CA CYS A 123 -9.69 19.74 41.91
C CYS A 123 -10.18 19.72 43.37
N CYS A 124 -11.31 20.37 43.64
CA CYS A 124 -12.05 20.25 44.90
C CYS A 124 -13.49 19.85 44.61
N ILE A 125 -13.80 18.61 44.98
CA ILE A 125 -15.14 18.03 45.09
C ILE A 125 -15.93 18.82 46.15
N MET A 126 -17.14 19.28 45.80
CA MET A 126 -18.30 19.35 46.69
C MET A 126 -19.57 19.04 45.89
#